data_AF-A0A0S8HN39-F1
#
_entry.id   AF-A0A0S8HN39-F1
#
_cell.length_a   1.000
_cell.length_b   1.000
_cell.length_c   1.000
_cell.angle_alpha   90.00
_cell.angle_beta   90.00
_cell.angle_gamma   90.00
#
_symmetry.space_group_name_H-M   'P 1'
#
loop_
_entity.id
_entity.type
_entity.pdbx_description
1 polymer ?
#
loop_
_entity_poly.entity_id
_entity_poly.type
_entity_poly.pdbx_seq_one_letter_code
_entity_poly.pdbx_strand_id
1 'polypeptide(L)'
;MVKKLPGILLIVFVTILIIDLYVYSGLFWLIESLNIQLLKSLCSVFYWLIPLFFAATFGISINKFIHSRSPLMYSSLFRYVGLFILFYIPKITFVFFLLIQDIFTLIYAGVVTIFNFDNTPVYNGFRNSIFNFISESALLLSVLIFLIISYGITFGRFNFKVRRIILPFKTLPDAFDGFRIIHISDLHAGSMGRLQHKIMKAIRLINDEKPDLILFTGDMVNDFAEELDGWEEVLTGLKATYGKFSILGNHDYGEYYPW
;
A
#
# COMPACT_ATOMS: atom_id res chain seq x y z
N MET A 1 -29.40 0.71 -1.88
CA MET A 1 -28.05 0.46 -1.29
C MET A 1 -27.72 1.38 -0.10
N VAL A 2 -28.19 2.64 -0.07
CA VAL A 2 -27.79 3.66 0.93
C VAL A 2 -28.21 3.36 2.40
N LYS A 3 -29.34 2.68 2.65
CA LYS A 3 -29.87 2.50 4.02
C LYS A 3 -29.03 1.61 4.95
N LYS A 4 -28.15 0.74 4.44
CA LYS A 4 -27.29 -0.14 5.27
C LYS A 4 -25.90 0.43 5.54
N LEU A 5 -25.55 1.55 4.90
CA LEU A 5 -24.22 2.14 4.99
C LEU A 5 -23.82 2.55 6.42
N PRO A 6 -24.70 3.18 7.24
CA PRO A 6 -24.31 3.65 8.58
C PRO A 6 -23.88 2.51 9.51
N GLY A 7 -24.57 1.36 9.46
CA GLY A 7 -24.25 0.21 10.28
C GLY A 7 -22.90 -0.42 9.93
N ILE A 8 -22.59 -0.52 8.64
CA ILE A 8 -21.29 -1.04 8.17
C ILE A 8 -20.15 -0.12 8.60
N LEU A 9 -20.33 1.21 8.48
CA LEU A 9 -19.31 2.18 8.89
C LEU A 9 -19.03 2.12 10.39
N LEU A 10 -20.07 1.93 11.22
CA LEU A 10 -19.90 1.76 12.66
C LEU A 10 -19.09 0.49 12.99
N ILE A 11 -19.39 -0.63 12.34
CA ILE A 11 -18.65 -1.89 12.54
C ILE A 11 -17.18 -1.71 12.18
N VAL A 12 -16.88 -1.07 11.04
CA VAL A 12 -15.51 -0.80 10.61
C VAL A 12 -14.78 0.09 11.62
N PHE A 13 -15.42 1.16 12.08
CA PHE A 13 -14.86 2.07 13.08
C PHE A 13 -14.55 1.37 14.40
N VAL A 14 -15.50 0.59 14.92
CA VAL A 14 -15.32 -0.18 16.16
C VAL A 14 -14.20 -1.19 16.01
N THR A 15 -14.13 -1.89 14.88
CA THR A 15 -13.06 -2.86 14.60
C THR A 15 -11.68 -2.20 14.61
N ILE A 16 -11.55 -1.05 13.95
CA ILE A 16 -10.33 -0.24 13.94
C ILE A 16 -9.95 0.17 15.36
N LEU A 17 -10.90 0.70 16.14
CA LEU A 17 -10.64 1.12 17.52
C LEU A 17 -10.18 -0.03 18.41
N ILE A 18 -10.76 -1.23 18.25
CA ILE A 18 -10.32 -2.44 18.97
C ILE A 18 -8.87 -2.78 18.61
N ILE A 19 -8.51 -2.75 17.33
CA ILE A 19 -7.13 -2.97 16.87
C ILE A 19 -6.20 -1.94 17.53
N ASP A 20 -6.56 -0.66 17.52
CA ASP A 20 -5.72 0.41 18.09
C ASP A 20 -5.56 0.28 19.60
N LEU A 21 -6.61 -0.06 20.34
CA LEU A 21 -6.53 -0.28 21.77
C LEU A 21 -5.64 -1.48 22.11
N TYR A 22 -5.75 -2.56 21.32
CA TYR A 22 -4.98 -3.79 21.55
C TYR A 22 -3.49 -3.63 21.15
N VAL A 23 -3.19 -2.91 20.07
CA VAL A 23 -1.81 -2.55 19.75
C VAL A 23 -1.23 -1.64 20.83
N TYR A 24 -2.01 -0.66 21.32
CA TYR A 24 -1.54 0.23 22.38
C TYR A 24 -1.26 -0.50 23.68
N SER A 25 -2.07 -1.50 24.07
CA SER A 25 -1.82 -2.30 25.27
C SER A 25 -0.51 -3.09 25.18
N GLY A 26 -0.16 -3.61 24.00
CA GLY A 26 1.15 -4.25 23.77
C GLY A 26 2.31 -3.26 23.80
N LEU A 27 2.12 -2.07 23.20
CA LEU A 27 3.15 -1.02 23.19
C LEU A 27 3.31 -0.33 24.55
N PHE A 28 2.30 -0.32 25.40
CA PHE A 28 2.28 0.39 26.67
C PHE A 28 3.49 0.04 27.54
N TRP A 29 3.81 -1.25 27.67
CA TRP A 29 4.95 -1.71 28.48
C TRP A 29 6.30 -1.27 27.90
N LEU A 30 6.42 -1.26 26.57
CA LEU A 30 7.61 -0.77 25.87
C LEU A 30 7.77 0.74 26.05
N ILE A 31 6.69 1.50 25.97
CA ILE A 31 6.70 2.95 26.22
C ILE A 31 7.05 3.23 27.69
N GLU A 32 6.47 2.49 28.63
CA GLU A 32 6.75 2.66 30.06
C GLU A 32 8.18 2.28 30.46
N SER A 33 8.84 1.42 29.68
CA SER A 33 10.26 1.07 29.88
C SER A 33 11.23 2.22 29.59
N LEU A 34 10.79 3.30 28.93
CA LEU A 34 11.64 4.44 28.60
C LEU A 34 12.01 5.26 29.84
N ASN A 35 13.25 5.71 29.94
CA ASN A 35 13.72 6.49 31.10
C ASN A 35 13.19 7.93 31.15
N ILE A 36 12.78 8.49 30.01
CA ILE A 36 12.46 9.92 29.87
C ILE A 36 10.95 10.11 29.76
N GLN A 37 10.35 10.79 30.76
CA GLN A 37 8.90 11.02 30.80
C GLN A 37 8.36 11.75 29.54
N LEU A 38 9.09 12.75 29.05
CA LEU A 38 8.72 13.47 27.82
C LEU A 38 8.61 12.52 26.62
N LEU A 39 9.55 11.58 26.48
CA LEU A 39 9.55 10.62 25.38
C LEU A 39 8.35 9.68 25.46
N LYS A 40 7.98 9.24 26.67
CA LYS A 40 6.76 8.45 26.89
C LYS A 40 5.51 9.18 26.39
N SER A 41 5.33 10.42 26.84
CA SER A 41 4.19 11.25 26.44
C SER A 41 4.16 11.49 24.94
N LEU A 42 5.31 11.76 24.31
CA LEU A 42 5.39 11.94 22.86
C LEU A 42 5.01 10.67 22.12
N CYS A 43 5.55 9.51 22.48
CA CYS A 43 5.20 8.22 21.86
C CYS A 43 3.70 7.93 21.94
N SER A 44 3.09 8.11 23.12
CA SER A 44 1.65 7.92 23.30
C SER A 44 0.82 8.91 22.47
N VAL A 45 1.18 10.19 22.45
CA VAL A 45 0.48 11.20 21.66
C VAL A 45 0.58 10.90 20.17
N PHE A 46 1.79 10.66 19.65
CA PHE A 46 1.99 10.35 18.23
C PHE A 46 1.24 9.09 17.81
N TYR A 47 1.19 8.08 18.67
CA TYR A 47 0.41 6.87 18.40
C TYR A 47 -1.07 7.20 18.19
N TRP A 48 -1.69 7.96 19.10
CA TRP A 48 -3.13 8.27 19.05
C TRP A 48 -3.53 9.30 17.99
N LEU A 49 -2.59 10.11 17.50
CA LEU A 49 -2.84 11.01 16.36
C LEU A 49 -3.22 10.26 15.08
N ILE A 50 -2.67 9.06 14.86
CA ILE A 50 -2.93 8.25 13.67
C ILE A 50 -4.39 7.80 13.58
N PRO A 51 -4.96 7.05 14.56
CA PRO A 51 -6.35 6.64 14.50
C PRO A 51 -7.30 7.83 14.58
N LEU A 52 -6.95 8.90 15.32
CA LEU A 52 -7.74 10.14 15.33
C LEU A 52 -7.82 10.78 13.94
N PHE A 53 -6.71 10.83 13.21
CA PHE A 53 -6.69 11.31 11.82
C PHE A 53 -7.62 10.48 10.94
N PHE A 54 -7.52 9.14 11.00
CA PHE A 54 -8.38 8.28 10.19
C PHE A 54 -9.85 8.43 10.58
N ALA A 55 -10.17 8.47 11.87
CA ALA A 55 -11.53 8.70 12.38
C ALA A 55 -12.13 10.02 11.88
N ALA A 56 -11.39 11.12 12.00
CA ALA A 56 -11.84 12.45 11.61
C ALA A 56 -12.07 12.59 10.10
N THR A 57 -11.28 11.88 9.29
CA THR A 57 -11.30 12.01 7.82
C THR A 57 -12.12 10.92 7.11
N PHE A 58 -12.46 9.83 7.79
CA PHE A 58 -13.18 8.70 7.20
C PHE A 58 -14.56 9.11 6.67
N GLY A 59 -15.38 9.77 7.51
CA GLY A 59 -16.71 10.25 7.10
C GLY A 59 -16.66 11.23 5.94
N ILE A 60 -15.68 12.14 5.93
CA ILE A 60 -15.47 13.10 4.84
C ILE A 60 -15.12 12.37 3.55
N SER A 61 -14.23 11.38 3.61
CA SER A 61 -13.78 10.61 2.44
C SER A 61 -14.91 9.79 1.83
N ILE A 62 -15.73 9.14 2.67
CA ILE A 62 -16.93 8.40 2.23
C ILE A 62 -17.97 9.34 1.65
N ASN A 63 -18.25 10.47 2.31
CA ASN A 63 -19.23 11.44 1.83
C ASN A 63 -18.83 12.00 0.46
N LYS A 64 -17.55 12.33 0.28
CA LYS A 64 -17.00 12.75 -1.02
C LYS A 64 -17.20 11.64 -2.06
N PHE A 65 -16.81 10.40 -1.75
CA PHE A 65 -16.95 9.26 -2.66
C PHE A 65 -18.39 9.02 -3.14
N ILE A 66 -19.38 9.23 -2.27
CA ILE A 66 -20.80 9.04 -2.61
C ILE A 66 -21.32 10.15 -3.52
N HIS A 67 -20.94 11.41 -3.26
CA HIS A 67 -21.58 12.59 -3.86
C HIS A 67 -20.77 13.26 -4.98
N SER A 68 -19.47 12.99 -5.07
CA SER A 68 -18.59 13.53 -6.11
C SER A 68 -18.08 12.38 -6.97
N ARG A 69 -17.99 12.60 -8.27
CA ARG A 69 -17.34 11.68 -9.21
C ARG A 69 -16.37 12.52 -10.02
N SER A 70 -15.10 12.48 -9.64
CA SER A 70 -14.04 13.25 -10.30
C SER A 70 -12.69 12.54 -10.15
N PRO A 71 -11.76 12.71 -11.11
CA PRO A 71 -10.43 12.10 -11.04
C PRO A 71 -9.69 12.45 -9.74
N LEU A 72 -9.76 13.71 -9.33
CA LEU A 72 -9.10 14.21 -8.11
C LEU A 72 -9.63 13.52 -6.86
N MET A 73 -10.92 13.22 -6.81
CA MET A 73 -11.51 12.52 -5.68
C MET A 73 -11.05 11.06 -5.64
N TYR A 74 -11.09 10.33 -6.75
CA TYR A 74 -10.60 8.93 -6.80
C TYR A 74 -9.13 8.86 -6.40
N SER A 75 -8.29 9.75 -6.93
CA SER A 75 -6.90 9.89 -6.51
C SER A 75 -6.76 10.19 -5.01
N SER A 76 -7.65 11.00 -4.42
CA SER A 76 -7.65 11.27 -2.98
C SER A 76 -8.05 10.05 -2.15
N LEU A 77 -9.03 9.27 -2.62
CA LEU A 77 -9.49 8.04 -1.96
C LEU A 77 -8.41 6.97 -2.00
N PHE A 78 -7.78 6.72 -3.15
CA PHE A 78 -6.70 5.74 -3.26
C PHE A 78 -5.49 6.14 -2.41
N ARG A 79 -5.16 7.43 -2.30
CA ARG A 79 -4.14 7.91 -1.35
C ARG A 79 -4.55 7.66 0.11
N TYR A 80 -5.80 7.89 0.46
CA TYR A 80 -6.33 7.61 1.79
C TYR A 80 -6.24 6.11 2.12
N VAL A 81 -6.67 5.24 1.20
CA VAL A 81 -6.56 3.78 1.34
C VAL A 81 -5.10 3.34 1.43
N GLY A 82 -4.20 3.92 0.62
CA GLY A 82 -2.76 3.64 0.69
C GLY A 82 -2.15 4.02 2.03
N LEU A 83 -2.51 5.19 2.59
CA LEU A 83 -2.11 5.60 3.94
C LEU A 83 -2.69 4.66 5.00
N PHE A 84 -3.95 4.26 4.86
CA PHE A 84 -4.59 3.31 5.77
C PHE A 84 -3.83 1.98 5.78
N ILE A 85 -3.54 1.40 4.61
CA ILE A 85 -2.75 0.17 4.48
C ILE A 85 -1.36 0.34 5.11
N LEU A 86 -0.68 1.46 4.85
CA LEU A 86 0.65 1.76 5.39
C LEU A 86 0.69 1.69 6.92
N PHE A 87 -0.34 2.18 7.61
CA PHE A 87 -0.38 2.16 9.08
C PHE A 87 -1.03 0.90 9.66
N TYR A 88 -2.06 0.35 9.02
CA TYR A 88 -2.83 -0.77 9.60
C TYR A 88 -2.26 -2.15 9.28
N ILE A 89 -1.56 -2.36 8.17
CA ILE A 89 -0.90 -3.66 7.93
C ILE A 89 0.16 -3.96 9.00
N PRO A 90 1.09 -3.04 9.34
CA PRO A 90 2.00 -3.24 10.47
C PRO A 90 1.30 -3.51 11.80
N LYS A 91 0.17 -2.83 12.07
CA LYS A 91 -0.64 -3.04 13.27
C LYS A 91 -1.26 -4.42 13.31
N ILE A 92 -1.83 -4.89 12.19
CA ILE A 92 -2.39 -6.24 12.07
C ILE A 92 -1.31 -7.29 12.27
N THR A 93 -0.11 -7.08 11.74
CA THR A 93 1.04 -7.96 12.05
C THR A 93 1.33 -7.96 13.54
N PHE A 94 1.38 -6.79 14.18
CA PHE A 94 1.64 -6.71 15.63
C PHE A 94 0.55 -7.45 16.43
N VAL A 95 -0.72 -7.21 16.13
CA VAL A 95 -1.89 -7.90 16.72
C VAL A 95 -1.77 -9.41 16.57
N PHE A 96 -1.36 -9.91 15.40
CA PHE A 96 -1.18 -11.35 15.19
C PHE A 96 -0.19 -11.96 16.18
N PHE A 97 0.95 -11.32 16.43
CA PHE A 97 1.93 -11.79 17.41
C PHE A 97 1.45 -11.63 18.86
N LEU A 98 0.75 -10.54 19.18
CA LEU A 98 0.13 -10.38 20.50
C LEU A 98 -0.89 -11.47 20.78
N LEU A 99 -1.71 -11.85 19.79
CA LEU A 99 -2.67 -12.94 19.94
C LEU A 99 -1.97 -14.28 20.17
N ILE A 100 -0.86 -14.53 19.46
CA ILE A 100 -0.02 -15.71 19.71
C ILE A 100 0.50 -15.69 21.16
N GLN A 101 1.04 -14.56 21.60
CA GLN A 101 1.53 -14.37 22.96
C GLN A 101 0.43 -14.63 24.00
N ASP A 102 -0.77 -14.09 23.80
CA ASP A 102 -1.91 -14.25 24.71
C ASP A 102 -2.38 -15.70 24.76
N ILE A 103 -2.43 -16.40 23.62
CA ILE A 103 -2.75 -17.84 23.57
C ILE A 103 -1.71 -18.64 24.35
N PHE A 104 -0.41 -18.40 24.13
CA PHE A 104 0.64 -19.06 24.90
C PHE A 104 0.53 -18.76 26.40
N THR A 105 0.22 -17.52 26.76
CA THR A 105 -0.02 -17.11 28.16
C THR A 105 -1.13 -17.91 28.79
N LEU A 106 -2.25 -18.06 28.08
CA LEU A 106 -3.43 -18.75 28.56
C LEU A 106 -3.16 -20.25 28.74
N ILE A 107 -2.52 -20.89 27.75
CA ILE A 107 -2.14 -22.31 27.81
C ILE A 107 -1.19 -22.53 29.00
N TYR A 108 -0.18 -21.68 29.13
CA TYR A 108 0.81 -21.77 30.20
C TYR A 108 0.18 -21.61 31.59
N ALA A 109 -0.67 -20.61 31.77
CA ALA A 109 -1.42 -20.41 33.01
C ALA A 109 -2.32 -21.62 33.35
N GLY A 110 -2.95 -22.21 32.33
CA GLY A 110 -3.75 -23.43 32.48
C GLY A 110 -2.93 -24.63 32.95
N VAL A 111 -1.78 -24.90 32.32
CA VAL A 111 -0.86 -25.99 32.71
C VAL A 111 -0.43 -25.82 34.17
N VAL A 112 -0.05 -24.61 34.57
CA VAL A 112 0.46 -24.34 35.92
C VAL A 112 -0.60 -24.52 36.99
N THR A 113 -1.82 -24.07 36.69
CA THR A 113 -2.99 -24.28 37.55
C THR A 113 -3.33 -25.76 37.68
N ILE A 114 -3.21 -26.55 36.62
CA ILE A 114 -3.55 -27.98 36.62
C ILE A 114 -2.50 -28.81 37.38
N PHE A 115 -1.21 -28.54 37.16
CA PHE A 115 -0.13 -29.35 37.71
C PHE A 115 0.37 -28.83 39.07
N ASN A 116 -0.24 -27.78 39.63
CA ASN A 116 0.20 -27.12 40.86
C ASN A 116 1.72 -26.84 40.86
N PHE A 117 2.25 -26.39 39.71
CA PHE A 117 3.63 -25.94 39.68
C PHE A 117 3.72 -24.69 40.56
N ASP A 118 4.53 -24.76 41.63
CA ASP A 118 4.80 -23.59 42.46
C ASP A 118 5.31 -22.43 41.59
N ASN A 119 4.83 -21.21 41.85
CA ASN A 119 5.26 -19.96 41.21
C ASN A 119 6.73 -19.63 41.56
N THR A 120 7.65 -20.52 41.19
CA THR A 120 9.06 -20.38 41.48
C THR A 120 9.65 -19.18 40.70
N PRO A 121 10.70 -18.51 41.20
CA PRO A 121 11.32 -17.38 40.49
C PRO A 121 11.82 -17.75 39.08
N VAL A 122 12.25 -19.00 38.89
CA VAL A 122 12.67 -19.55 37.59
C VAL A 122 11.49 -19.60 36.61
N TYR A 123 10.30 -19.96 37.10
CA TYR A 123 9.06 -20.03 36.35
C TYR A 123 8.62 -18.64 35.82
N ASN A 124 8.62 -17.61 36.68
CA ASN A 124 8.27 -16.25 36.26
C ASN A 124 9.34 -15.61 35.35
N GLY A 125 10.62 -15.95 35.56
CA GLY A 125 11.73 -15.47 34.72
C GLY A 125 11.67 -15.97 33.28
N PHE A 126 11.43 -17.28 33.09
CA PHE A 126 11.32 -17.87 31.75
C PHE A 126 10.11 -17.33 30.97
N ARG A 127 8.96 -17.20 31.65
CA ARG A 127 7.76 -16.56 31.10
C ARG A 127 8.08 -15.14 30.62
N ASN A 128 8.59 -14.27 31.49
CA ASN A 128 8.85 -12.87 31.12
C ASN A 128 9.84 -12.74 29.95
N SER A 129 10.85 -13.63 29.88
CA SER A 129 11.82 -13.62 28.77
C SER A 129 11.18 -13.95 27.42
N ILE A 130 10.30 -14.95 27.34
CA ILE A 130 9.61 -15.29 26.09
C ILE A 130 8.68 -14.16 25.65
N PHE A 131 7.98 -13.54 26.60
CA PHE A 131 7.03 -12.47 26.32
C PHE A 131 7.73 -11.24 25.75
N ASN A 132 8.82 -10.82 26.39
CA ASN A 132 9.64 -9.72 25.89
C ASN A 132 10.18 -10.04 24.51
N PHE A 133 10.69 -11.27 24.29
CA PHE A 133 11.19 -11.69 22.98
C PHE A 133 10.12 -11.63 21.89
N ILE A 134 8.90 -12.14 22.15
CA ILE A 134 7.80 -12.12 21.17
C ILE A 134 7.36 -10.68 20.88
N SER A 135 7.15 -9.86 21.91
CA SER A 135 6.71 -8.47 21.74
C SER A 135 7.75 -7.59 21.03
N GLU A 136 9.04 -7.76 21.34
CA GLU A 136 10.14 -7.08 20.66
C GLU A 136 10.27 -7.53 19.19
N SER A 137 10.19 -8.83 18.94
CA SER A 137 10.22 -9.39 17.58
C SER A 137 9.02 -8.91 16.75
N ALA A 138 7.83 -8.85 17.37
CA ALA A 138 6.62 -8.33 16.75
C ALA A 138 6.79 -6.87 16.35
N LEU A 139 7.31 -6.04 17.26
CA LEU A 139 7.57 -4.63 16.98
C LEU A 139 8.57 -4.48 15.83
N LEU A 140 9.68 -5.20 15.87
CA LEU A 140 10.69 -5.16 14.83
C LEU A 140 10.12 -5.52 13.46
N LEU A 141 9.32 -6.60 13.38
CA LEU A 141 8.71 -7.04 12.14
C LEU A 141 7.65 -6.04 11.63
N SER A 142 6.83 -5.48 12.52
CA SER A 142 5.87 -4.42 12.16
C SER A 142 6.57 -3.18 11.62
N VAL A 143 7.66 -2.74 12.25
CA VAL A 143 8.48 -1.63 11.75
C VAL A 143 9.10 -1.97 10.39
N LEU A 144 9.62 -3.18 10.20
CA LEU A 144 10.17 -3.62 8.93
C LEU A 144 9.11 -3.59 7.82
N ILE A 145 7.90 -4.10 8.08
CA ILE A 145 6.79 -4.06 7.13
C ILE A 145 6.39 -2.62 6.81
N PHE A 146 6.32 -1.74 7.81
CA PHE A 146 6.06 -0.32 7.59
C PHE A 146 7.11 0.30 6.65
N LEU A 147 8.39 0.00 6.86
CA LEU A 147 9.48 0.49 6.01
C LEU A 147 9.41 -0.07 4.59
N ILE A 148 9.09 -1.36 4.41
CA ILE A 148 8.93 -1.99 3.09
C ILE A 148 7.77 -1.34 2.32
N ILE A 149 6.62 -1.17 2.96
CA ILE A 149 5.45 -0.53 2.33
C ILE A 149 5.77 0.94 2.01
N SER A 150 6.38 1.66 2.94
CA SER A 150 6.84 3.04 2.73
C SER A 150 7.76 3.14 1.52
N TYR A 151 8.76 2.26 1.43
CA TYR A 151 9.67 2.19 0.30
C TYR A 151 8.93 1.90 -1.00
N GLY A 152 8.02 0.92 -1.02
CA GLY A 152 7.22 0.57 -2.19
C GLY A 152 6.40 1.75 -2.72
N ILE A 153 5.70 2.45 -1.84
CA ILE A 153 4.84 3.60 -2.17
C ILE A 153 5.64 4.81 -2.63
N THR A 154 6.85 5.03 -2.11
CA THR A 154 7.62 6.27 -2.37
C THR A 154 8.65 6.12 -3.50
N PHE A 155 9.41 5.02 -3.49
CA PHE A 155 10.55 4.79 -4.38
C PHE A 155 10.34 3.57 -5.28
N GLY A 156 9.83 2.46 -4.74
CA GLY A 156 9.70 1.19 -5.43
C GLY A 156 8.87 1.28 -6.71
N ARG A 157 7.75 2.02 -6.67
CA ARG A 157 6.87 2.28 -7.84
C ARG A 157 7.57 2.96 -9.03
N PHE A 158 8.75 3.57 -8.84
CA PHE A 158 9.52 4.24 -9.91
C PHE A 158 10.78 3.46 -10.32
N ASN A 159 10.91 2.21 -9.87
CA ASN A 159 12.02 1.33 -10.25
C ASN A 159 11.78 0.69 -11.62
N PHE A 160 11.72 1.52 -12.66
CA PHE A 160 11.55 1.07 -14.05
C PHE A 160 12.70 0.16 -14.48
N LYS A 161 12.36 -0.95 -15.15
CA LYS A 161 13.31 -1.94 -15.66
C LYS A 161 13.00 -2.26 -17.11
N VAL A 162 14.02 -2.33 -17.95
CA VAL A 162 13.90 -2.80 -19.32
C VAL A 162 14.00 -4.32 -19.33
N ARG A 163 12.99 -5.00 -19.88
CA ARG A 163 13.03 -6.44 -20.16
C ARG A 163 12.98 -6.62 -21.66
N ARG A 164 13.98 -7.31 -22.22
CA ARG A 164 14.06 -7.61 -23.66
C ARG A 164 13.61 -9.06 -23.86
N ILE A 165 12.58 -9.24 -24.67
CA ILE A 165 12.05 -10.55 -25.04
C ILE A 165 12.25 -10.69 -26.54
N ILE A 166 12.99 -11.72 -26.95
CA ILE A 166 13.22 -12.02 -28.37
C ILE A 166 12.10 -12.96 -28.82
N LEU A 167 11.38 -12.59 -29.87
CA LEU A 167 10.29 -13.37 -30.44
C LEU A 167 10.73 -13.95 -31.80
N PRO A 168 11.18 -15.21 -31.85
CA PRO A 168 11.59 -15.83 -33.10
C PRO A 168 10.39 -16.37 -33.88
N PHE A 169 10.29 -16.02 -35.16
CA PHE A 169 9.29 -16.61 -36.07
C PHE A 169 9.97 -17.12 -37.33
N LYS A 170 9.69 -18.36 -37.72
CA LYS A 170 10.27 -18.99 -38.93
C LYS A 170 9.86 -18.28 -40.22
N THR A 171 8.71 -17.61 -40.20
CA THR A 171 8.11 -16.92 -41.36
C THR A 171 8.24 -15.40 -41.25
N LEU A 172 9.08 -14.89 -40.36
CA LEU A 172 9.32 -13.45 -40.25
C LEU A 172 10.08 -13.00 -41.51
N PRO A 173 9.60 -11.98 -42.25
CA PRO A 173 10.38 -11.42 -43.34
C PRO A 173 11.69 -10.81 -42.82
N ASP A 174 12.79 -10.94 -43.59
CA ASP A 174 14.12 -10.45 -43.19
C ASP A 174 14.14 -8.96 -42.83
N ALA A 175 13.27 -8.15 -43.44
CA ALA A 175 13.12 -6.74 -43.13
C ALA A 175 12.68 -6.45 -41.68
N PHE A 176 12.13 -7.45 -40.98
CA PHE A 176 11.74 -7.37 -39.57
C PHE A 176 12.75 -8.05 -38.63
N ASP A 177 13.87 -8.58 -39.13
CA ASP A 177 14.94 -9.06 -38.27
C ASP A 177 15.53 -7.90 -37.45
N GLY A 178 15.58 -8.07 -36.13
CA GLY A 178 15.98 -7.02 -35.22
C GLY A 178 14.96 -5.88 -35.02
N PHE A 179 13.75 -5.97 -35.60
CA PHE A 179 12.69 -4.97 -35.43
C PHE A 179 12.27 -4.86 -33.96
N ARG A 180 12.25 -3.64 -33.42
CA ARG A 180 12.02 -3.37 -32.00
C ARG A 180 10.67 -2.75 -31.75
N ILE A 181 9.84 -3.47 -31.00
CA ILE A 181 8.56 -2.98 -30.52
C ILE A 181 8.66 -2.72 -29.01
N ILE A 182 8.34 -1.50 -28.59
CA ILE A 182 8.06 -1.21 -27.19
C ILE A 182 6.56 -1.32 -26.98
N HIS A 183 6.18 -2.15 -26.04
CA HIS A 183 4.80 -2.38 -25.65
C HIS A 183 4.53 -1.71 -24.31
N ILE A 184 3.54 -0.82 -24.28
CA ILE A 184 3.06 -0.12 -23.09
C ILE A 184 1.59 -0.52 -22.90
N SER A 185 1.24 -0.98 -21.71
CA SER A 185 -0.14 -1.26 -21.30
C SER A 185 -0.37 -0.73 -19.89
N ASP A 186 -1.63 -0.53 -19.51
CA ASP A 186 -2.04 -0.24 -18.13
C ASP A 186 -1.29 0.98 -17.54
N LEU A 187 -1.14 2.03 -18.35
CA LEU A 187 -0.44 3.25 -17.93
C LEU A 187 -1.13 3.89 -16.72
N HIS A 188 -2.46 3.84 -16.69
CA HIS A 188 -3.29 4.34 -15.59
C HIS A 188 -2.85 5.72 -15.09
N ALA A 189 -2.80 6.68 -16.01
CA ALA A 189 -2.23 8.01 -15.83
C ALA A 189 -2.64 8.71 -14.51
N GLY A 190 -3.91 8.63 -14.11
CA GLY A 190 -4.42 9.23 -12.87
C GLY A 190 -3.74 8.75 -11.58
N SER A 191 -3.18 7.54 -11.57
CA SER A 191 -2.45 6.95 -10.43
C SER A 191 -1.03 7.54 -10.28
N MET A 192 -0.48 8.11 -11.36
CA MET A 192 0.82 8.78 -11.29
C MET A 192 0.72 10.24 -10.83
N GLY A 193 -0.45 10.87 -10.96
CA GLY A 193 -0.69 12.25 -10.54
C GLY A 193 0.30 13.24 -11.16
N ARG A 194 0.72 14.26 -10.41
CA ARG A 194 1.70 15.28 -10.86
C ARG A 194 3.17 14.82 -10.81
N LEU A 195 3.43 13.51 -10.79
CA LEU A 195 4.78 12.96 -10.72
C LEU A 195 5.38 12.65 -12.10
N GLN A 196 4.95 13.38 -13.14
CA GLN A 196 5.42 13.26 -14.52
C GLN A 196 6.95 13.33 -14.62
N HIS A 197 7.60 14.19 -13.83
CA HIS A 197 9.07 14.27 -13.77
C HIS A 197 9.75 12.93 -13.41
N LYS A 198 9.10 12.05 -12.64
CA LYS A 198 9.62 10.72 -12.30
C LYS A 198 9.50 9.75 -13.48
N ILE A 199 8.60 10.01 -14.42
CA ILE A 199 8.38 9.23 -15.64
C ILE A 199 9.43 9.56 -16.71
N MET A 200 10.08 10.71 -16.63
CA MET A 200 11.17 11.07 -17.55
C MET A 200 12.28 10.02 -17.60
N LYS A 201 12.54 9.32 -16.47
CA LYS A 201 13.45 8.17 -16.45
C LYS A 201 12.95 7.03 -17.34
N ALA A 202 11.66 6.71 -17.29
CA ALA A 202 11.05 5.68 -18.14
C ALA A 202 11.10 6.09 -19.63
N ILE A 203 10.79 7.34 -19.96
CA ILE A 203 10.90 7.87 -21.34
C ILE A 203 12.32 7.70 -21.88
N ARG A 204 13.34 8.06 -21.07
CA ARG A 204 14.73 7.89 -21.45
C ARG A 204 15.06 6.42 -21.72
N LEU A 205 14.67 5.52 -20.81
CA LEU A 205 14.87 4.08 -20.99
C LEU A 205 14.21 3.57 -22.27
N ILE A 206 12.98 4.01 -22.57
CA ILE A 206 12.27 3.62 -23.80
C ILE A 206 13.02 4.13 -25.04
N ASN A 207 13.40 5.41 -25.06
CA ASN A 207 14.09 6.00 -26.20
C ASN A 207 15.50 5.42 -26.41
N ASP A 208 16.19 5.02 -25.34
CA ASP A 208 17.51 4.37 -25.41
C ASP A 208 17.45 2.98 -26.10
N GLU A 209 16.29 2.32 -26.09
CA GLU A 209 16.06 1.08 -26.86
C GLU A 209 15.95 1.32 -28.37
N LYS A 210 15.80 2.58 -28.81
CA LYS A 210 15.61 2.97 -30.21
C LYS A 210 14.51 2.16 -30.89
N PRO A 211 13.26 2.22 -30.40
CA PRO A 211 12.19 1.40 -30.92
C PRO A 211 11.83 1.81 -32.34
N ASP A 212 11.51 0.81 -33.16
CA ASP A 212 10.91 1.03 -34.48
C ASP A 212 9.43 1.40 -34.32
N LEU A 213 8.76 0.82 -33.34
CA LEU A 213 7.34 1.01 -33.07
C LEU A 213 7.06 1.07 -31.58
N ILE A 214 6.16 1.96 -31.16
CA ILE A 214 5.59 1.95 -29.80
C ILE A 214 4.09 1.63 -29.91
N LEU A 215 3.66 0.64 -29.15
CA LEU A 215 2.27 0.21 -29.08
C LEU A 215 1.72 0.42 -27.68
N PHE A 216 0.64 1.19 -27.57
CA PHE A 216 -0.19 1.31 -26.38
C PHE A 216 -1.37 0.35 -26.50
N THR A 217 -1.47 -0.65 -25.64
CA THR A 217 -2.54 -1.67 -25.73
C THR A 217 -3.65 -1.48 -24.71
N GLY A 218 -3.98 -0.23 -24.41
CA GLY A 218 -5.10 0.14 -23.55
C GLY A 218 -4.74 0.45 -22.11
N ASP A 219 -5.78 0.89 -21.40
CA ASP A 219 -5.81 1.31 -20.00
C ASP A 219 -4.84 2.48 -19.74
N MET A 220 -4.97 3.49 -20.60
CA MET A 220 -4.25 4.76 -20.51
C MET A 220 -4.70 5.57 -19.29
N VAL A 221 -5.99 5.49 -18.94
CA VAL A 221 -6.61 6.13 -17.78
C VAL A 221 -7.07 5.10 -16.74
N ASN A 222 -7.39 5.55 -15.53
CA ASN A 222 -8.06 4.72 -14.51
C ASN A 222 -9.56 4.74 -14.76
N ASP A 223 -10.20 5.91 -14.74
CA ASP A 223 -11.66 5.99 -14.91
C ASP A 223 -12.13 7.20 -15.71
N PHE A 224 -11.26 8.20 -15.94
CA PHE A 224 -11.63 9.49 -16.52
C PHE A 224 -10.62 9.96 -17.56
N ALA A 225 -11.11 10.50 -18.68
CA ALA A 225 -10.27 10.99 -19.77
C ALA A 225 -9.33 12.13 -19.33
N GLU A 226 -9.81 12.99 -18.42
CA GLU A 226 -9.07 14.14 -17.86
C GLU A 226 -7.83 13.73 -17.06
N GLU A 227 -7.65 12.44 -16.76
CA GLU A 227 -6.42 11.94 -16.15
C GLU A 227 -5.19 12.03 -17.06
N LEU A 228 -5.41 12.12 -18.38
CA LEU A 228 -4.36 12.36 -19.37
C LEU A 228 -4.00 13.84 -19.53
N ASP A 229 -4.76 14.77 -18.94
CA ASP A 229 -4.43 16.19 -18.99
C ASP A 229 -3.04 16.43 -18.39
N GLY A 230 -2.17 17.10 -19.16
CA GLY A 230 -0.79 17.37 -18.77
C GLY A 230 0.21 16.27 -19.12
N TRP A 231 -0.21 15.17 -19.76
CA TRP A 231 0.70 14.10 -20.22
C TRP A 231 1.28 14.33 -21.63
N GLU A 232 0.92 15.43 -22.27
CA GLU A 232 1.31 15.72 -23.66
C GLU A 232 2.83 15.74 -23.82
N GLU A 233 3.57 16.36 -22.88
CA GLU A 233 5.03 16.39 -22.90
C GLU A 233 5.63 14.98 -22.78
N VAL A 234 5.05 14.13 -21.93
CA VAL A 234 5.49 12.75 -21.73
C VAL A 234 5.28 11.92 -23.00
N LEU A 235 4.08 11.99 -23.59
CA LEU A 235 3.71 11.19 -24.76
C LEU A 235 4.39 11.68 -26.05
N THR A 236 4.59 12.99 -26.18
CA THR A 236 5.34 13.57 -27.31
C THR A 236 6.83 13.26 -27.22
N GLY A 237 7.40 13.18 -26.02
CA GLY A 237 8.81 12.83 -25.78
C GLY A 237 9.20 11.40 -26.16
N LEU A 238 8.24 10.49 -26.33
CA LEU A 238 8.48 9.13 -26.83
C LEU A 238 8.78 9.14 -28.33
N LYS A 239 9.89 8.52 -28.72
CA LYS A 239 10.41 8.48 -30.10
C LYS A 239 10.35 7.06 -30.64
N ALA A 240 9.83 6.90 -31.85
CA ALA A 240 9.80 5.64 -32.59
C ALA A 240 9.90 5.90 -34.09
N THR A 241 10.61 5.04 -34.82
CA THR A 241 10.89 5.22 -36.26
C THR A 241 9.62 5.28 -37.11
N TYR A 242 8.69 4.35 -36.90
CA TYR A 242 7.44 4.21 -37.67
C TYR A 242 6.21 4.75 -36.95
N GLY A 243 6.39 5.32 -35.75
CA GLY A 243 5.35 6.00 -35.01
C GLY A 243 4.83 5.26 -33.78
N LYS A 244 3.71 5.78 -33.26
CA LYS A 244 3.09 5.37 -32.00
C LYS A 244 1.63 5.06 -32.28
N PHE A 245 1.17 3.89 -31.87
CA PHE A 245 -0.20 3.45 -32.11
C PHE A 245 -0.85 3.06 -30.79
N SER A 246 -2.14 3.35 -30.65
CA SER A 246 -2.91 3.01 -29.46
C SER A 246 -4.19 2.32 -29.84
N ILE A 247 -4.56 1.32 -29.04
CA ILE A 247 -5.93 0.79 -28.96
C ILE A 247 -6.49 1.13 -27.58
N LEU A 248 -7.82 1.00 -27.43
CA LEU A 248 -8.51 1.24 -26.16
C LEU A 248 -8.51 -0.03 -25.31
N GLY A 249 -8.33 0.12 -24.00
CA GLY A 249 -8.55 -0.90 -22.97
C GLY A 249 -9.86 -0.67 -22.23
N ASN A 250 -10.25 -1.58 -21.34
CA ASN A 250 -11.54 -1.52 -20.67
C ASN A 250 -11.72 -0.30 -19.76
N HIS A 251 -10.64 0.34 -19.33
CA HIS A 251 -10.69 1.61 -18.60
C HIS A 251 -10.78 2.84 -19.51
N ASP A 252 -10.46 2.71 -20.80
CA ASP A 252 -10.49 3.83 -21.75
C ASP A 252 -11.87 4.05 -22.40
N TYR A 253 -12.77 3.07 -22.31
CA TYR A 253 -14.15 3.15 -22.82
C TYR A 253 -15.21 2.70 -21.81
N GLY A 254 -14.81 2.37 -20.58
CA GLY A 254 -15.67 1.66 -19.62
C GLY A 254 -16.96 2.43 -19.30
N GLU A 255 -18.09 1.72 -19.20
CA GLU A 255 -19.42 2.28 -18.86
C GLU A 255 -19.52 2.85 -17.43
N TYR A 256 -18.41 2.91 -16.68
CA TYR A 256 -18.36 3.38 -15.30
C TYR A 256 -18.67 4.88 -15.17
N TYR A 257 -18.58 5.63 -16.28
CA TYR A 257 -18.90 7.04 -16.35
C TYR A 257 -19.54 7.41 -17.72
N PRO A 258 -20.48 8.37 -17.77
CA PRO A 258 -20.91 8.94 -19.04
C PRO A 258 -19.81 9.87 -19.58
N TRP A 259 -19.21 9.47 -20.69
CA TRP A 259 -18.16 10.18 -21.41
C TRP A 259 -18.74 11.26 -22.33
#